data_AF-A0A6A7RY08-F1
#
_entry.id   AF-A0A6A7RY08-F1
#
_cell.length_a   1.000
_cell.length_b   1.000
_cell.length_c   1.000
_cell.angle_alpha   90.00
_cell.angle_beta   90.00
_cell.angle_gamma   90.00
#
_symmetry.space_group_name_H-M   'P 1'
#
loop_
_entity.id
_entity.type
_entity.pdbx_description
1 polymer ?
#
loop_
_entity_poly.entity_id
_entity_poly.type
_entity_poly.pdbx_seq_one_letter_code
_entity_poly.pdbx_strand_id
1 'polypeptide(L)'
;MKQPAHLFVDISAHGFGHLAQAAPVLNALSKRLPELRLTIRSGLPTDKLQARVTADFTHLQERSDFGYVMHDAVNLDLEATALAYRRQHADWDGLVDRDARLFRELQPNLVFSDVAYLPLAGAARAGIPSVSMCSLNWAELFAHFFAREEWAEAIHRQ
;
A
#
# COMPACT_ATOMS: atom_id res chain seq x y z
N MET A 1 25.15 -13.05 -14.76
CA MET A 1 25.06 -11.77 -14.03
C MET A 1 23.86 -11.87 -13.11
N LYS A 2 23.96 -11.47 -11.83
CA LYS A 2 22.79 -11.46 -10.93
C LYS A 2 21.81 -10.40 -11.44
N GLN A 3 20.52 -10.72 -11.48
CA GLN A 3 19.50 -9.71 -11.74
C GLN A 3 19.53 -8.67 -10.62
N PRO A 4 19.34 -7.37 -10.92
CA PRO A 4 19.27 -6.36 -9.89
C PRO A 4 18.12 -6.64 -8.92
N ALA A 5 18.31 -6.30 -7.64
CA ALA A 5 17.23 -6.42 -6.67
C ALA A 5 16.02 -5.58 -7.13
N HIS A 6 14.83 -6.14 -6.99
CA HIS A 6 13.57 -5.49 -7.34
C HIS A 6 12.74 -5.26 -6.08
N LEU A 7 12.42 -4.00 -5.82
CA LEU A 7 11.52 -3.58 -4.76
C LEU A 7 10.19 -3.12 -5.37
N PHE A 8 9.11 -3.80 -5.01
CA PHE A 8 7.76 -3.30 -5.24
C PHE A 8 7.37 -2.41 -4.06
N VAL A 9 6.88 -1.21 -4.35
CA VAL A 9 6.53 -0.19 -3.37
C VAL A 9 5.08 0.20 -3.57
N ASP A 10 4.27 0.06 -2.54
CA ASP A 10 2.88 0.49 -2.51
C ASP A 10 2.75 1.72 -1.61
N ILE A 11 2.35 2.86 -2.18
CA ILE A 11 2.19 4.12 -1.44
C ILE A 11 0.73 4.55 -1.49
N SER A 12 0.09 4.59 -0.33
CA SER A 12 -1.27 5.07 -0.18
C SER A 12 -1.40 6.49 -0.74
N ALA A 13 -2.46 6.71 -1.51
CA ALA A 13 -2.83 8.02 -2.03
C ALA A 13 -3.81 8.75 -1.11
N HIS A 14 -3.85 8.38 0.18
CA HIS A 14 -4.58 9.09 1.22
C HIS A 14 -3.82 10.37 1.63
N GLY A 15 -3.75 11.32 0.70
CA GLY A 15 -2.97 12.56 0.83
C GLY A 15 -1.49 12.42 0.45
N PHE A 16 -0.71 13.48 0.68
CA PHE A 16 0.73 13.53 0.36
C PHE A 16 1.63 13.09 1.53
N GLY A 17 1.05 12.83 2.71
CA GLY A 17 1.78 12.44 3.92
C GLY A 17 2.57 11.14 3.73
N HIS A 18 1.93 10.11 3.18
CA HIS A 18 2.57 8.81 2.89
C HIS A 18 3.73 8.95 1.90
N LEU A 19 3.56 9.70 0.82
CA LEU A 19 4.67 9.98 -0.10
C LEU A 19 5.82 10.72 0.60
N ALA A 20 5.52 11.67 1.49
CA ALA A 20 6.54 12.38 2.25
C ALA A 20 7.32 11.47 3.23
N GLN A 21 6.71 10.37 3.69
CA GLN A 21 7.35 9.36 4.54
C GLN A 21 8.16 8.36 3.72
N ALA A 22 7.56 7.79 2.66
CA ALA A 22 8.18 6.77 1.82
C ALA A 22 9.36 7.32 1.00
N ALA A 23 9.25 8.52 0.42
CA ALA A 23 10.26 9.01 -0.53
C ALA A 23 11.68 9.15 0.05
N PRO A 24 11.90 9.68 1.28
CA PRO A 24 13.23 9.68 1.90
C PRO A 24 13.84 8.28 2.04
N VAL A 25 13.02 7.27 2.35
CA VAL A 25 13.46 5.87 2.46
C VAL A 25 13.90 5.35 1.09
N LEU A 26 13.06 5.54 0.07
CA LEU A 26 13.39 5.11 -1.30
C LEU A 26 14.65 5.79 -1.82
N ASN A 27 14.79 7.11 -1.62
CA ASN A 27 15.98 7.85 -2.04
C ASN A 27 17.25 7.37 -1.34
N ALA A 28 17.17 7.06 -0.04
CA ALA A 28 18.30 6.51 0.70
C ALA A 28 18.66 5.09 0.24
N LEU A 29 17.66 4.25 -0.04
CA LEU A 29 17.84 2.89 -0.58
C LEU A 29 18.49 2.93 -1.95
N SER A 30 18.00 3.74 -2.89
CA SER A 30 18.57 3.86 -4.24
C SER A 30 19.99 4.40 -4.24
N LYS A 31 20.37 5.25 -3.28
CA LYS A 31 21.78 5.67 -3.11
C LYS A 31 22.68 4.52 -2.64
N ARG A 32 22.17 3.63 -1.79
CA ARG A 32 22.89 2.48 -1.25
C ARG A 32 22.94 1.30 -2.23
N LEU A 33 21.92 1.18 -3.06
CA LEU A 33 21.74 0.14 -4.07
C LEU A 33 21.47 0.81 -5.43
N PRO A 34 22.49 1.30 -6.14
CA PRO A 34 22.31 2.06 -7.38
C PRO A 34 21.62 1.27 -8.51
N GLU A 35 21.69 -0.06 -8.47
CA GLU A 35 21.03 -0.95 -9.43
C GLU A 35 19.61 -1.37 -8.99
N LEU A 36 19.12 -0.89 -7.83
CA LEU A 36 17.79 -1.24 -7.32
C LEU A 36 16.71 -0.86 -8.34
N ARG A 37 15.98 -1.87 -8.82
CA ARG A 37 14.80 -1.65 -9.64
C ARG A 37 13.62 -1.31 -8.73
N LEU A 38 12.91 -0.24 -9.07
CA LEU A 38 11.71 0.20 -8.36
C LEU A 38 10.47 0.04 -9.24
N THR A 39 9.43 -0.57 -8.69
CA THR A 39 8.05 -0.44 -9.19
C THR A 39 7.23 0.19 -8.08
N ILE A 40 6.62 1.35 -8.36
CA ILE A 40 5.80 2.08 -7.40
C ILE A 40 4.34 1.98 -7.85
N ARG A 41 3.47 1.45 -6.99
CA ARG A 41 2.01 1.55 -7.13
C ARG A 41 1.49 2.66 -6.24
N SER A 42 0.77 3.62 -6.84
CA SER A 42 0.08 4.67 -6.09
C SER A 42 -1.03 5.31 -6.93
N GLY A 43 -2.06 5.80 -6.26
CA GLY A 43 -3.08 6.64 -6.90
C GLY A 43 -2.64 8.10 -7.12
N LEU A 44 -1.43 8.48 -6.69
CA LEU A 44 -0.88 9.83 -6.91
C LEU A 44 -0.43 10.01 -8.37
N PRO A 45 -0.51 11.23 -8.93
CA PRO A 45 0.06 11.52 -10.24
C PRO A 45 1.59 11.28 -10.30
N THR A 46 2.09 10.80 -11.46
CA THR A 46 3.52 10.49 -11.66
C THR A 46 4.43 11.68 -11.37
N ASP A 47 4.04 12.90 -11.77
CA ASP A 47 4.81 14.13 -11.53
C ASP A 47 4.99 14.42 -10.04
N LYS A 48 3.98 14.10 -9.21
CA LYS A 48 4.06 14.23 -7.76
C LYS A 48 5.02 13.23 -7.14
N LEU A 49 5.00 11.99 -7.62
CA LEU A 49 5.96 10.96 -7.20
C LEU A 49 7.39 11.35 -7.57
N GLN A 50 7.63 11.75 -8.82
CA GLN A 50 8.94 12.17 -9.33
C GLN A 50 9.48 13.43 -8.65
N ALA A 51 8.61 14.31 -8.16
CA ALA A 51 9.03 15.47 -7.38
C ALA A 51 9.66 15.11 -6.02
N ARG A 52 9.50 13.87 -5.54
CA ARG A 52 10.00 13.42 -4.23
C ARG A 52 10.93 12.20 -4.32
N VAL A 53 10.68 11.27 -5.24
CA VAL A 53 11.49 10.08 -5.48
C VAL A 53 12.46 10.37 -6.62
N THR A 54 13.75 10.43 -6.30
CA THR A 54 14.80 10.86 -7.24
C THR A 54 15.30 9.75 -8.15
N ALA A 55 15.10 8.49 -7.76
CA ALA A 55 15.46 7.33 -8.57
C ALA A 55 14.43 7.09 -9.66
N ASP A 56 14.84 6.46 -10.77
CA ASP A 56 13.91 6.00 -11.79
C ASP A 56 13.02 4.87 -11.25
N PHE A 57 11.75 4.86 -11.66
CA PHE A 57 10.80 3.83 -11.28
C PHE A 57 9.76 3.59 -12.37
N THR A 58 9.22 2.38 -12.40
CA THR A 58 7.97 2.09 -13.13
C THR A 58 6.79 2.47 -12.24
N HIS A 59 5.88 3.32 -12.75
CA HIS A 59 4.68 3.71 -12.03
C HIS A 59 3.47 2.86 -12.45
N LEU A 60 2.82 2.22 -11.48
CA LEU A 60 1.50 1.63 -11.60
C LEU A 60 0.49 2.58 -10.98
N GLN A 61 -0.25 3.32 -11.82
CA GLN A 61 -1.17 4.36 -11.36
C GLN A 61 -2.50 3.76 -10.88
N GLU A 62 -2.46 3.07 -9.74
CA GLU A 62 -3.59 2.35 -9.16
C GLU A 62 -3.62 2.56 -7.64
N ARG A 63 -4.83 2.46 -7.06
CA ARG A 63 -5.03 2.49 -5.60
C ARG A 63 -5.19 1.08 -5.06
N SER A 64 -4.45 0.78 -4.00
CA SER A 64 -4.51 -0.47 -3.23
C SER A 64 -5.38 -0.36 -1.97
N ASP A 65 -5.62 0.88 -1.51
CA ASP A 65 -6.45 1.20 -0.36
C ASP A 65 -7.36 2.41 -0.62
N PHE A 66 -8.32 2.58 0.28
CA PHE A 66 -9.17 3.76 0.39
C PHE A 66 -8.74 4.70 1.54
N GLY A 67 -7.78 4.28 2.37
CA GLY A 67 -7.39 4.98 3.60
C GLY A 67 -8.57 5.14 4.54
N TYR A 68 -8.90 6.38 4.89
CA TYR A 68 -10.18 6.75 5.47
C TYR A 68 -10.89 7.76 4.56
N VAL A 69 -12.21 7.69 4.46
CA VAL A 69 -12.98 8.70 3.73
C VAL A 69 -13.05 9.96 4.61
N MET A 70 -12.80 11.11 4.01
CA MET A 70 -12.62 12.38 4.72
C MET A 70 -13.63 13.39 4.17
N HIS A 71 -14.31 14.12 5.06
CA HIS A 71 -15.06 15.32 4.68
C HIS A 71 -14.10 16.51 4.44
N ASP A 72 -13.03 16.58 5.24
CA ASP A 72 -11.96 17.58 5.14
C ASP A 72 -10.68 17.05 5.80
N ALA A 73 -9.66 17.91 5.95
CA ALA A 73 -8.34 17.52 6.46
C ALA A 73 -8.32 16.92 7.88
N VAL A 74 -9.38 17.09 8.68
CA VAL A 74 -9.43 16.61 10.08
C VAL A 74 -10.72 15.87 10.43
N ASN A 75 -11.75 15.91 9.59
CA ASN A 75 -13.04 15.24 9.84
C ASN A 75 -13.22 14.00 8.97
N LEU A 76 -13.41 12.85 9.63
CA LEU A 76 -13.67 11.56 9.01
C LEU A 76 -15.15 11.38 8.64
N ASP A 77 -15.39 10.77 7.49
CA ASP A 77 -16.68 10.19 7.12
C ASP A 77 -16.68 8.70 7.49
N LEU A 78 -17.13 8.38 8.70
CA LEU A 78 -17.11 7.01 9.21
C LEU A 78 -18.11 6.10 8.48
N GLU A 79 -19.23 6.64 8.00
CA GLU A 79 -20.22 5.86 7.26
C GLU A 79 -19.68 5.44 5.89
N ALA A 80 -19.10 6.38 5.14
CA ALA A 80 -18.47 6.08 3.86
C ALA A 80 -17.24 5.18 4.04
N THR A 81 -16.48 5.35 5.12
CA THR A 81 -15.36 4.46 5.45
C THR A 81 -15.84 3.03 5.75
N ALA A 82 -16.88 2.85 6.56
CA ALA A 82 -17.47 1.54 6.83
C ALA A 82 -17.99 0.87 5.54
N LEU A 83 -18.58 1.65 4.63
CA LEU A 83 -18.98 1.15 3.31
C LEU A 83 -17.77 0.72 2.46
N ALA A 84 -16.67 1.47 2.49
CA ALA A 84 -15.45 1.14 1.78
C ALA A 84 -14.82 -0.17 2.29
N TYR A 85 -14.72 -0.35 3.61
CA TYR A 85 -14.28 -1.62 4.21
C TYR A 85 -15.14 -2.79 3.75
N ARG A 86 -16.47 -2.70 3.90
CA ARG A 86 -17.39 -3.78 3.51
C ARG A 86 -17.30 -4.10 2.01
N ARG A 87 -17.14 -3.09 1.14
CA ARG A 87 -16.95 -3.28 -0.31
C ARG A 87 -15.64 -3.97 -0.64
N GLN A 88 -14.53 -3.54 -0.04
CA GLN A 88 -13.21 -4.14 -0.27
C GLN A 88 -13.19 -5.60 0.19
N HIS A 89 -13.77 -5.88 1.37
CA HIS A 89 -13.75 -7.20 1.96
C HIS A 89 -14.81 -8.17 1.40
N ALA A 90 -15.81 -7.67 0.66
CA ALA A 90 -16.76 -8.53 -0.04
C ALA A 90 -16.11 -9.36 -1.18
N ASP A 91 -15.00 -8.89 -1.77
CA ASP A 91 -14.19 -9.60 -2.78
C ASP A 91 -12.75 -9.81 -2.29
N TRP A 92 -12.51 -9.88 -0.97
CA TRP A 92 -11.16 -9.88 -0.40
C TRP A 92 -10.21 -10.88 -1.07
N ASP A 93 -10.62 -12.14 -1.17
CA ASP A 93 -9.79 -13.19 -1.77
C ASP A 93 -9.48 -12.92 -3.25
N GLY A 94 -10.45 -12.36 -4.00
CA GLY A 94 -10.25 -11.96 -5.39
C GLY A 94 -9.25 -10.83 -5.53
N LEU A 95 -9.27 -9.84 -4.62
CA LEU A 95 -8.29 -8.76 -4.55
C LEU A 95 -6.89 -9.30 -4.22
N VAL A 96 -6.78 -10.14 -3.19
CA VAL A 96 -5.51 -10.73 -2.75
C VAL A 96 -4.90 -11.59 -3.87
N ASP A 97 -5.72 -12.35 -4.59
CA ASP A 97 -5.29 -13.13 -5.74
C ASP A 97 -4.80 -12.27 -6.91
N ARG A 98 -5.36 -11.09 -7.12
CA ARG A 98 -4.87 -10.14 -8.13
C ARG A 98 -3.46 -9.66 -7.78
N ASP A 99 -3.24 -9.23 -6.54
CA ASP A 99 -1.90 -8.80 -6.09
C ASP A 99 -0.91 -9.98 -6.13
N ALA A 100 -1.33 -11.18 -5.71
CA ALA A 100 -0.48 -12.36 -5.77
C ALA A 100 -0.11 -12.76 -7.21
N ARG A 101 -0.99 -12.55 -8.20
CA ARG A 101 -0.66 -12.73 -9.64
C ARG A 101 0.34 -11.68 -10.11
N LEU A 102 0.06 -10.41 -9.84
CA LEU A 102 0.95 -9.30 -10.16
C LEU A 102 2.36 -9.54 -9.63
N PHE A 103 2.48 -9.98 -8.38
CA PHE A 103 3.77 -10.27 -7.76
C PHE A 103 4.49 -11.48 -8.35
N ARG A 104 3.76 -12.53 -8.77
CA ARG A 104 4.37 -13.66 -9.49
C ARG A 104 4.88 -13.25 -10.88
N GLU A 105 4.21 -12.32 -11.55
CA GLU A 105 4.62 -11.78 -12.85
C GLU A 105 5.84 -10.85 -12.72
N LEU A 106 5.82 -9.95 -11.73
CA LEU A 106 6.87 -8.95 -11.52
C LEU A 106 8.12 -9.49 -10.80
N GLN A 107 7.98 -10.60 -10.08
CA GLN A 107 8.99 -11.24 -9.23
C GLN A 107 9.81 -10.24 -8.38
N PRO A 108 9.18 -9.38 -7.55
CA PRO A 108 9.92 -8.56 -6.61
C PRO A 108 10.62 -9.41 -5.55
N ASN A 109 11.77 -8.94 -5.09
CA ASN A 109 12.48 -9.55 -3.97
C ASN A 109 11.87 -9.15 -2.62
N LEU A 110 11.17 -8.01 -2.58
CA LEU A 110 10.51 -7.48 -1.39
C LEU A 110 9.30 -6.63 -1.82
N VAL A 111 8.21 -6.73 -1.07
CA VAL A 111 7.08 -5.78 -1.13
C VAL A 111 7.18 -4.84 0.06
N PHE A 112 7.17 -3.54 -0.21
CA PHE A 112 7.15 -2.49 0.80
C PHE A 112 5.83 -1.71 0.70
N SER A 113 5.08 -1.58 1.79
CA SER A 113 3.82 -0.81 1.78
C SER A 113 3.77 0.28 2.84
N ASP A 114 3.43 1.50 2.40
CA ASP A 114 3.11 2.66 3.21
C ASP A 114 1.71 3.13 2.83
N VAL A 115 0.63 2.59 3.38
CA VAL A 115 0.50 1.65 4.53
C VAL A 115 -0.55 0.55 4.26
N ALA A 116 -0.93 0.36 2.99
CA ALA A 116 -1.98 -0.56 2.60
C ALA A 116 -1.74 -2.02 3.03
N TYR A 117 -2.79 -2.70 3.51
CA TYR A 117 -2.71 -4.10 3.94
C TYR A 117 -2.97 -5.11 2.79
N LEU A 118 -3.69 -4.70 1.74
CA LEU A 118 -3.92 -5.52 0.54
C LEU A 118 -2.63 -6.04 -0.13
N PRO A 119 -1.63 -5.20 -0.45
CA PRO A 119 -0.36 -5.68 -1.00
C PRO A 119 0.38 -6.64 -0.07
N LEU A 120 0.23 -6.50 1.26
CA LEU A 120 0.86 -7.40 2.21
C LEU A 120 0.21 -8.79 2.17
N ALA A 121 -1.12 -8.85 2.12
CA ALA A 121 -1.85 -10.10 1.95
C ALA A 121 -1.52 -10.78 0.60
N GLY A 122 -1.44 -9.99 -0.49
CA GLY A 122 -1.01 -10.48 -1.80
C GLY A 122 0.42 -11.03 -1.79
N ALA A 123 1.35 -10.35 -1.10
CA ALA A 123 2.73 -10.78 -0.96
C ALA A 123 2.84 -12.09 -0.17
N ALA A 124 2.11 -12.19 0.94
CA ALA A 124 2.03 -13.41 1.74
C ALA A 124 1.51 -14.59 0.91
N ARG A 125 0.43 -14.39 0.12
CA ARG A 125 -0.11 -15.41 -0.78
C ARG A 125 0.85 -15.80 -1.91
N ALA A 126 1.66 -14.86 -2.40
CA ALA A 126 2.70 -15.11 -3.40
C ALA A 126 4.00 -15.71 -2.83
N GLY A 127 4.14 -15.81 -1.49
CA GLY A 127 5.37 -16.25 -0.85
C GLY A 127 6.52 -15.24 -0.94
N ILE A 128 6.21 -13.94 -1.10
CA ILE A 128 7.20 -12.87 -1.19
C ILE A 128 7.32 -12.18 0.17
N PRO A 129 8.55 -11.95 0.68
CA PRO A 129 8.74 -11.16 1.88
C PRO A 129 8.11 -9.77 1.75
N SER A 130 7.51 -9.28 2.83
CA SER A 130 6.91 -7.94 2.86
C SER A 130 7.20 -7.19 4.15
N VAL A 131 7.32 -5.87 4.04
CA VAL A 131 7.48 -4.95 5.16
C VAL A 131 6.47 -3.81 4.98
N SER A 132 5.91 -3.32 6.09
CA SER A 132 5.09 -2.12 6.10
C SER A 132 5.73 -1.02 6.95
N MET A 133 5.49 0.22 6.57
CA MET A 133 5.85 1.41 7.33
C MET A 133 4.63 2.31 7.43
N CYS A 134 4.47 2.96 8.58
CA CYS A 134 3.41 3.93 8.78
C CYS A 134 3.69 4.86 9.96
N SER A 135 3.13 6.07 9.92
CA SER A 135 2.98 6.93 11.10
C SER A 135 1.70 6.64 11.90
N LEU A 136 0.76 5.94 11.27
CA LEU A 136 -0.54 5.51 11.79
C LEU A 136 -0.98 4.28 10.99
N ASN A 137 -1.46 3.23 11.65
CA ASN A 137 -1.82 2.00 10.95
C ASN A 137 -3.34 1.85 10.80
N TRP A 138 -3.77 1.30 9.66
CA TRP A 138 -5.18 1.11 9.34
C TRP A 138 -5.88 0.13 10.29
N ALA A 139 -5.16 -0.84 10.86
CA ALA A 139 -5.72 -1.83 11.78
C ALA A 139 -6.13 -1.24 13.14
N GLU A 140 -5.31 -0.35 13.71
CA GLU A 140 -5.59 0.35 14.96
C GLU A 140 -6.73 1.34 14.80
N LEU A 141 -6.74 2.10 13.69
CA LEU A 141 -7.88 2.98 13.38
C LEU A 141 -9.16 2.17 13.19
N PHE A 142 -9.08 1.03 12.49
CA PHE A 142 -10.21 0.13 12.31
C PHE A 142 -10.76 -0.35 13.66
N ALA A 143 -9.87 -0.85 14.53
CA ALA A 143 -10.25 -1.29 15.87
C ALA A 143 -10.83 -0.13 16.71
N HIS A 144 -10.27 1.07 16.62
CA HIS A 144 -10.74 2.23 17.36
C HIS A 144 -12.17 2.62 16.97
N PHE A 145 -12.47 2.70 15.67
CA PHE A 145 -13.76 3.18 15.18
C PHE A 145 -14.82 2.10 15.05
N PHE A 146 -14.44 0.87 14.70
CA PHE A 146 -15.37 -0.17 14.24
C PHE A 146 -15.35 -1.46 15.06
N ALA A 147 -14.56 -1.60 16.13
CA ALA A 147 -14.49 -2.87 16.87
C ALA A 147 -15.82 -3.37 17.45
N ARG A 148 -16.82 -2.50 17.60
CA ARG A 148 -18.17 -2.84 18.11
C ARG A 148 -19.18 -3.14 17.01
N GLU A 149 -18.81 -3.00 15.75
CA GLU A 149 -19.67 -3.29 14.61
C GLU A 149 -19.75 -4.80 14.37
N GLU A 150 -20.95 -5.32 14.09
CA GLU A 150 -21.19 -6.75 13.89
C GLU A 150 -20.37 -7.35 12.74
N TRP A 151 -20.05 -6.53 11.72
CA TRP A 151 -19.28 -6.94 10.55
C TRP A 151 -17.75 -6.86 10.75
N ALA A 152 -17.28 -6.24 11.84
CA ALA A 152 -15.85 -5.92 11.99
C ALA A 152 -14.99 -7.15 12.29
N GLU A 153 -15.49 -8.09 13.09
CA GLU A 153 -14.74 -9.29 13.47
C GLU A 153 -14.38 -10.18 12.26
N ALA A 154 -15.28 -10.25 11.27
CA ALA A 154 -15.04 -10.97 10.03
C ALA A 154 -13.90 -10.34 9.22
N ILE A 155 -13.90 -9.00 9.09
CA ILE A 155 -12.87 -8.25 8.38
C ILE A 155 -11.52 -8.35 9.10
N HIS A 156 -11.50 -8.25 10.43
CA HIS A 156 -10.25 -8.26 11.21
C HIS A 156 -9.50 -9.61 11.16
N ARG A 157 -10.20 -10.71 10.85
CA ARG A 157 -9.61 -12.05 10.71
C ARG A 157 -8.98 -12.32 9.34
N GLN A 158 -9.24 -11.46 8.36
CA GLN A 158 -8.80 -11.59 6.97
C GLN A 158 -7.45 -10.91 6.75
#